data_AF-A0A2J6N163-F1
#
_entry.id   AF-A0A2J6N163-F1
#
_cell.length_a   1.000
_cell.length_b   1.000
_cell.length_c   1.000
_cell.angle_alpha   90.00
_cell.angle_beta   90.00
_cell.angle_gamma   90.00
#
_symmetry.space_group_name_H-M   'P 1'
#
loop_
_entity.id
_entity.type
_entity.pdbx_description
1 polymer ?
#
loop_
_entity_poly.entity_id
_entity_poly.type
_entity_poly.pdbx_seq_one_letter_code
_entity_poly.pdbx_strand_id
1 'polypeptide(L)'
;MERQQDSCLFPLGSYIKGYIEKYGEVNPYTIYSLLKHFRAEESYQNIKNYFWWLTKLGLIEPARKEKAKIGYKTFYRLTSKGLSLSPDNVMWANPRRALYPKSWKKG
;
A
#
# COMPACT_ATOMS: atom_id res chain seq x y z
N MET A 1 13.36 -9.75 24.34
CA MET A 1 12.39 -10.79 23.93
C MET A 1 11.09 -10.08 23.58
N GLU A 2 10.34 -10.63 22.61
CA GLU A 2 9.02 -10.16 22.12
C GLU A 2 9.00 -8.89 21.24
N ARG A 3 8.39 -8.89 20.04
CA ARG A 3 7.38 -9.79 19.46
C ARG A 3 7.76 -10.22 18.04
N GLN A 4 7.83 -11.54 17.81
CA GLN A 4 7.40 -12.10 16.54
C GLN A 4 5.90 -11.78 16.46
N GLN A 5 5.53 -10.73 15.73
CA GLN A 5 4.14 -10.30 15.67
C GLN A 5 3.53 -10.68 14.33
N ASP A 6 2.78 -11.78 14.38
CA ASP A 6 1.59 -12.06 13.58
C ASP A 6 1.74 -11.90 12.06
N SER A 7 2.44 -12.87 11.49
CA SER A 7 2.37 -13.19 10.06
C SER A 7 0.97 -13.70 9.70
N CYS A 8 -0.07 -12.85 9.69
CA CYS A 8 -1.26 -13.05 8.86
C CYS A 8 -2.26 -11.89 8.70
N LEU A 9 -2.41 -10.91 9.61
CA LEU A 9 -3.73 -10.24 9.74
C LEU A 9 -3.85 -8.71 9.53
N PHE A 10 -2.86 -8.03 8.95
CA PHE A 10 -3.01 -6.58 8.67
C PHE A 10 -3.53 -6.31 7.24
N PRO A 11 -4.43 -5.32 7.05
CA PRO A 11 -4.81 -4.87 5.72
C PRO A 11 -3.59 -4.41 4.92
N LEU A 12 -3.59 -4.69 3.62
CA LEU A 12 -2.45 -4.39 2.74
C LEU A 12 -2.04 -2.91 2.79
N GLY A 13 -2.99 -1.98 2.84
CA GLY A 13 -2.67 -0.55 2.93
C GLY A 13 -1.99 -0.17 4.24
N SER A 14 -2.35 -0.79 5.37
CA SER A 14 -1.70 -0.56 6.67
C SER A 14 -0.25 -1.05 6.65
N TYR A 15 0.02 -2.19 6.01
CA TYR A 15 1.39 -2.68 5.78
C TYR A 15 2.20 -1.71 4.92
N ILE A 16 1.63 -1.20 3.83
CA ILE A 16 2.29 -0.21 2.96
C ILE A 16 2.62 1.07 3.74
N LYS A 17 1.68 1.59 4.56
CA LYS A 17 1.91 2.76 5.40
C LYS A 17 3.10 2.54 6.34
N GLY A 18 3.08 1.46 7.12
CA GLY A 18 4.15 1.16 8.07
C GLY A 18 5.51 0.98 7.41
N TYR A 19 5.54 0.42 6.19
CA TYR A 19 6.77 0.31 5.41
C TYR A 19 7.29 1.70 5.00
N ILE A 20 6.42 2.59 4.49
CA ILE A 20 6.83 3.94 4.09
C ILE A 20 7.23 4.78 5.32
N GLU A 21 6.57 4.65 6.46
CA GLU A 21 6.97 5.33 7.71
C GLU A 21 8.37 4.92 8.16
N LYS A 22 8.71 3.64 7.99
CA LYS A 22 10.02 3.10 8.39
C LYS A 22 11.14 3.43 7.40
N TYR A 23 10.87 3.40 6.10
CA TYR A 23 11.89 3.49 5.04
C TYR A 23 11.81 4.76 4.20
N GLY A 24 10.85 5.65 4.48
CA GLY A 24 10.62 6.93 3.80
C GLY A 24 9.86 6.82 2.48
N GLU A 25 10.13 5.79 1.68
CA GLU A 25 9.52 5.58 0.37
C GLU A 25 9.48 4.10 -0.02
N VAL A 26 8.61 3.75 -0.96
CA VAL A 26 8.54 2.37 -1.47
C VAL A 26 8.03 2.31 -2.90
N ASN A 27 8.44 1.30 -3.66
CA ASN A 27 7.84 1.00 -4.96
C ASN A 27 6.92 -0.25 -4.86
N PRO A 28 5.93 -0.41 -5.77
CA PRO A 28 5.01 -1.54 -5.73
C PRO A 28 5.69 -2.92 -5.81
N TYR A 29 6.81 -3.02 -6.52
CA TYR A 29 7.54 -4.28 -6.69
C TYR A 29 8.18 -4.72 -5.36
N THR A 30 8.74 -3.79 -4.57
CA THR A 30 9.28 -4.10 -3.24
C THR A 30 8.21 -4.74 -2.35
N ILE A 31 6.99 -4.17 -2.31
CA ILE A 31 5.88 -4.72 -1.52
C ILE A 31 5.47 -6.10 -2.05
N TYR A 32 5.33 -6.25 -3.37
CA TYR A 32 5.01 -7.54 -3.99
C TYR A 32 6.04 -8.62 -3.66
N SER A 33 7.33 -8.32 -3.81
CA SER A 33 8.41 -9.26 -3.50
C SER A 33 8.37 -9.70 -2.04
N LEU A 34 8.17 -8.76 -1.11
CA LEU A 34 8.04 -9.09 0.32
C LEU A 34 6.83 -9.98 0.58
N LEU A 35 5.65 -9.59 0.08
CA LEU A 35 4.41 -10.34 0.31
C LEU A 35 4.44 -11.72 -0.34
N LYS A 36 5.10 -11.91 -1.48
CA LYS A 36 5.24 -13.23 -2.12
C LYS A 36 5.89 -14.26 -1.19
N HIS A 37 6.72 -13.84 -0.24
CA HIS A 37 7.31 -14.73 0.76
C HIS A 37 6.35 -15.13 1.89
N PHE A 38 5.29 -14.34 2.15
CA PHE A 38 4.37 -14.53 3.28
C PHE A 38 2.93 -14.87 2.87
N ARG A 39 2.52 -14.49 1.66
CA ARG A 39 1.17 -14.63 1.09
C ARG A 39 1.32 -15.00 -0.39
N ALA A 40 1.29 -16.29 -0.68
CA ALA A 40 1.54 -16.81 -2.03
C ALA A 40 0.50 -16.35 -3.08
N GLU A 41 -0.69 -15.93 -2.65
CA GLU A 41 -1.82 -15.58 -3.54
C GLU A 41 -1.82 -14.12 -4.02
N GLU A 42 -0.93 -13.26 -3.49
CA GLU A 42 -0.92 -11.85 -3.88
C GLU A 42 -0.37 -11.66 -5.30
N SER A 43 -1.19 -11.12 -6.20
CA SER A 43 -0.75 -10.79 -7.56
C SER A 43 -0.12 -9.39 -7.63
N TYR A 44 0.89 -9.22 -8.48
CA TYR A 44 1.51 -7.90 -8.69
C TYR A 44 0.49 -6.85 -9.18
N GLN A 45 -0.50 -7.26 -9.97
CA GLN A 45 -1.57 -6.37 -10.43
C GLN A 45 -2.44 -5.89 -9.26
N ASN A 46 -2.73 -6.73 -8.27
CA ASN A 46 -3.43 -6.31 -7.06
C ASN A 46 -2.64 -5.24 -6.29
N ILE A 47 -1.33 -5.43 -6.12
CA ILE A 47 -0.46 -4.45 -5.47
C ILE A 47 -0.46 -3.13 -6.23
N LYS A 48 -0.32 -3.15 -7.56
CA LYS A 48 -0.40 -1.94 -8.39
C LYS A 48 -1.74 -1.22 -8.25
N ASN A 49 -2.84 -1.95 -8.25
CA ASN A 49 -4.18 -1.37 -8.06
C ASN A 49 -4.30 -0.69 -6.69
N TYR A 50 -3.74 -1.30 -5.64
CA TYR A 50 -3.66 -0.70 -4.31
C TYR A 50 -2.91 0.63 -4.32
N PHE A 51 -1.70 0.67 -4.88
CA PHE A 51 -0.94 1.93 -5.00
C PHE A 51 -1.71 2.99 -5.78
N TRP A 52 -2.39 2.59 -6.86
CA TRP A 52 -3.24 3.51 -7.63
C TRP A 52 -4.39 4.07 -6.78
N TRP A 53 -5.10 3.23 -6.02
CA TRP A 53 -6.17 3.70 -5.14
C TRP A 53 -5.67 4.62 -4.02
N LEU A 54 -4.56 4.26 -3.38
CA LEU A 54 -3.93 5.08 -2.33
C LEU A 54 -3.48 6.45 -2.87
N THR A 55 -2.96 6.47 -4.09
CA THR A 55 -2.61 7.72 -4.79
C THR A 55 -3.87 8.55 -5.08
N LYS A 56 -4.95 7.93 -5.56
CA LYS A 56 -6.23 8.61 -5.82
C LYS A 56 -6.89 9.16 -4.55
N LEU A 57 -6.70 8.48 -3.42
CA LEU A 57 -7.15 8.96 -2.10
C LEU A 57 -6.25 10.07 -1.53
N GLY A 58 -5.13 10.37 -2.19
CA GLY A 58 -4.15 11.36 -1.75
C GLY A 58 -3.38 10.94 -0.51
N LEU A 59 -3.23 9.62 -0.27
CA LEU A 59 -2.49 9.09 0.88
C LEU A 59 -1.00 8.94 0.60
N ILE A 60 -0.66 8.63 -0.64
CA ILE A 60 0.71 8.53 -1.13
C ILE A 60 0.86 9.33 -2.42
N GLU A 61 2.09 9.72 -2.73
CA GLU A 61 2.42 10.42 -3.97
C GLU A 61 3.76 9.92 -4.55
N PRO A 62 3.98 10.02 -5.87
CA PRO A 62 5.28 9.73 -6.46
C PRO A 62 6.37 10.63 -5.88
N ALA A 63 7.42 10.02 -5.33
CA ALA A 63 8.56 10.73 -4.76
C ALA A 63 9.71 10.85 -5.77
N ARG A 64 10.03 9.74 -6.45
CA ARG A 64 11.11 9.67 -7.42
C ARG A 64 10.92 8.55 -8.43
N LYS A 65 11.67 8.64 -9.53
CA LYS A 65 11.77 7.60 -10.55
C LYS A 65 13.20 7.12 -10.67
N GLU A 66 13.39 5.81 -10.73
CA GLU A 66 14.68 5.20 -11.06
C GLU A 66 14.61 4.48 -12.40
N LYS A 67 15.69 4.53 -13.17
CA LYS A 67 15.82 3.73 -14.39
C LYS A 67 15.96 2.26 -14.00
N ALA A 68 15.19 1.38 -14.64
CA ALA A 68 15.29 -0.06 -14.48
C ALA A 68 15.83 -0.72 -15.74
N LYS A 69 16.14 -2.02 -15.68
CA LYS A 69 16.50 -2.82 -16.87
C LYS A 69 15.43 -2.71 -17.97
N ILE A 70 14.15 -2.62 -17.57
CA ILE A 70 13.02 -2.36 -18.46
C ILE A 70 12.19 -1.24 -17.83
N GLY A 71 12.13 -0.08 -18.49
CA GLY A 71 11.33 1.07 -18.07
C GLY A 71 11.87 1.79 -16.82
N TYR A 72 10.95 2.26 -15.98
CA TYR A 72 11.25 3.03 -14.76
C TYR A 72 10.51 2.45 -13.55
N LYS A 73 11.18 2.43 -12.40
CA LYS A 73 10.54 2.21 -11.10
C LYS A 73 10.09 3.54 -10.54
N THR A 74 8.84 3.62 -10.09
CA THR A 74 8.34 4.79 -9.36
C THR A 74 8.26 4.45 -7.89
N PHE A 75 8.88 5.28 -7.07
CA PHE A 75 8.81 5.20 -5.61
C PHE A 75 7.77 6.19 -5.11
N TYR A 76 7.09 5.83 -4.04
CA TYR A 76 5.99 6.57 -3.45
C TYR A 76 6.31 6.87 -1.99
N ARG A 77 5.98 8.08 -1.56
CA ARG A 77 6.07 8.53 -0.16
C ARG A 77 4.70 8.86 0.39
N LEU A 78 4.59 9.00 1.71
CA LEU A 78 3.38 9.50 2.36
C LEU A 78 3.18 10.98 2.06
N THR A 79 1.92 11.37 1.84
CA THR A 79 1.52 12.77 1.91
C THR A 79 1.25 13.17 3.37
N SER A 80 1.05 14.46 3.65
CA SER A 80 0.60 14.91 4.99
C SER A 80 -0.72 14.27 5.41
N LYS A 81 -1.62 14.02 4.45
CA LYS A 81 -2.86 13.28 4.69
C LYS A 81 -2.59 11.80 5.01
N GLY A 82 -1.70 11.16 4.27
CA GLY A 82 -1.31 9.78 4.54
C GLY A 82 -0.73 9.57 5.93
N LEU A 83 0.10 10.52 6.38
CA LEU A 83 0.74 10.50 7.69
C LEU A 83 -0.27 10.66 8.84
N SER A 84 -1.22 11.60 8.70
CA SER A 84 -2.17 11.96 9.77
C SER A 84 -3.25 10.91 10.05
N LEU A 85 -3.56 10.03 9.09
CA LEU A 85 -4.58 9.00 9.29
C LEU A 85 -4.01 7.78 10.03
N SER A 86 -4.77 7.26 10.99
CA SER A 86 -4.46 5.97 11.64
C SER A 86 -4.34 4.84 10.59
N PRO A 87 -3.43 3.87 10.78
CA PRO A 87 -3.36 2.67 9.93
C PRO A 87 -4.69 1.91 9.81
N ASP A 88 -5.59 2.02 10.80
CA ASP A 88 -6.90 1.35 10.80
C ASP A 88 -7.97 2.11 10.02
N ASN A 89 -7.65 3.32 9.51
CA ASN A 89 -8.58 4.11 8.74
C ASN A 89 -9.02 3.34 7.48
N VAL A 90 -10.30 3.42 7.13
CA VAL A 90 -10.87 2.74 5.96
C VAL A 90 -10.13 3.05 4.65
N MET A 91 -9.53 4.23 4.51
CA MET A 91 -8.75 4.60 3.33
C MET A 91 -7.45 3.78 3.22
N TRP A 92 -6.89 3.32 4.32
CA TRP A 92 -5.77 2.38 4.36
C TRP A 92 -6.26 0.92 4.31
N ALA A 93 -7.25 0.58 5.13
CA ALA A 93 -7.72 -0.79 5.27
C ALA A 93 -8.45 -1.33 4.03
N ASN A 94 -9.22 -0.48 3.34
CA ASN A 94 -9.98 -0.85 2.15
C ASN A 94 -10.11 0.36 1.19
N PRO A 95 -9.02 0.74 0.50
CA PRO A 95 -8.99 1.93 -0.36
C PRO A 95 -10.00 1.87 -1.52
N ARG A 96 -10.29 0.67 -2.04
CA ARG A 96 -11.33 0.49 -3.07
C ARG A 96 -12.71 0.87 -2.53
N ARG A 97 -13.07 0.42 -1.31
CA ARG A 97 -14.34 0.79 -0.66
C ARG A 97 -14.41 2.29 -0.37
N ALA A 98 -13.29 2.89 0.04
CA ALA A 98 -13.22 4.33 0.29
C ALA A 98 -13.45 5.16 -0.99
N LEU A 99 -12.93 4.72 -2.15
CA LEU A 99 -13.14 5.38 -3.44
C LEU A 99 -14.53 5.14 -4.04
N TYR A 100 -15.08 3.94 -3.86
CA TYR A 100 -16.32 3.51 -4.50
C TYR A 100 -17.37 3.04 -3.48
N PRO A 101 -17.85 3.92 -2.59
CA PRO A 101 -18.79 3.53 -1.53
C PRO A 101 -20.14 3.05 -2.09
N LYS A 102 -20.57 3.58 -3.25
CA LYS A 102 -21.85 3.22 -3.89
C LYS A 102 -21.86 1.79 -4.45
N SER A 103 -20.72 1.25 -4.85
CA SER A 103 -20.61 -0.12 -5.38
C SER A 103 -20.78 -1.21 -4.30
N TRP A 104 -20.89 -0.81 -3.03
CA TRP A 104 -21.02 -1.71 -1.87
C TRP A 104 -22.37 -1.62 -1.17
N LYS A 105 -23.30 -0.77 -1.63
CA LYS A 105 -24.71 -0.86 -1.22
C LYS A 105 -25.31 -2.10 -1.86
N LYS A 106 -25.22 -3.25 -1.18
CA LYS A 106 -26.15 -4.36 -1.40
C LYS A 106 -27.54 -3.86 -0.97
N GLY A 107 -28.50 -3.95 -1.88
CA GLY A 107 -29.91 -4.08 -1.51
C GLY A 107 -30.16 -5.40 -0.78
#